data_AF-A0A4V2B0A9-F1
#
_entry.id   AF-A0A4V2B0A9-F1
#
_cell.length_a   1.000
_cell.length_b   1.000
_cell.length_c   1.000
_cell.angle_alpha   90.00
_cell.angle_beta   90.00
_cell.angle_gamma   90.00
#
_symmetry.space_group_name_H-M   'P 1'
#
loop_
_entity.id
_entity.type
_entity.pdbx_description
1 polymer ?
#
loop_
_entity_poly.entity_id
_entity_poly.type
_entity_poly.pdbx_seq_one_letter_code
_entity_poly.pdbx_strand_id
1 'polypeptide(L)' 'AVAQIIGQAVRTAFDAPRAGLLIAGLEVPHLHLHVFPAYDMGNFDISGADPNPSAESQDEAADKLRAALRHLGHEAHVPN' A
#
# COMPACT_ATOMS: atom_id res chain seq x y z
N ALA A 1 -6.12 -10.81 -8.92
CA ALA A 1 -6.88 -10.23 -7.79
C ALA A 1 -6.00 -9.59 -6.71
N VAL A 2 -4.70 -9.94 -6.57
CA VAL A 2 -3.83 -9.44 -5.47
C VAL A 2 -3.88 -7.92 -5.28
N ALA A 3 -3.73 -7.12 -6.34
CA ALA A 3 -3.77 -5.66 -6.22
C ALA A 3 -5.10 -5.11 -5.65
N GLN A 4 -6.23 -5.76 -5.94
CA GLN A 4 -7.53 -5.37 -5.36
C GLN A 4 -7.59 -5.66 -3.87
N ILE A 5 -7.05 -6.81 -3.45
CA ILE A 5 -6.95 -7.20 -2.03
C ILE A 5 -6.07 -6.19 -1.27
N ILE A 6 -4.88 -5.88 -1.80
CA ILE A 6 -3.99 -4.87 -1.20
C ILE A 6 -4.68 -3.50 -1.20
N GLY A 7 -5.40 -3.14 -2.26
CA GLY A 7 -6.18 -1.90 -2.34
C GLY A 7 -7.26 -1.78 -1.26
N GLN A 8 -7.94 -2.87 -0.92
CA GLN A 8 -8.88 -2.90 0.21
C GLN A 8 -8.15 -2.75 1.56
N ALA A 9 -7.03 -3.46 1.73
CA ALA A 9 -6.25 -3.40 2.95
C ALA A 9 -5.65 -2.01 3.22
N VAL A 10 -5.07 -1.35 2.22
CA VAL A 10 -4.51 0.02 2.40
C VAL A 10 -5.60 1.03 2.76
N ARG A 11 -6.82 0.89 2.21
CA ARG A 11 -7.94 1.76 2.58
C ARG A 11 -8.34 1.57 4.04
N THR A 12 -8.50 0.33 4.47
CA THR A 12 -8.84 0.01 5.86
C THR A 12 -7.74 0.41 6.84
N ALA A 13 -6.47 0.13 6.50
CA ALA A 13 -5.31 0.37 7.36
C ALA A 13 -5.03 1.86 7.62
N PHE A 14 -5.32 2.72 6.64
CA PHE A 14 -4.99 4.14 6.69
C PHE A 14 -6.21 5.06 6.66
N ASP A 15 -7.42 4.51 6.80
CA ASP A 15 -8.70 5.24 6.69
C ASP A 15 -8.78 6.11 5.42
N ALA A 16 -8.30 5.56 4.30
CA ALA A 16 -8.25 6.29 3.05
C ALA A 16 -9.58 6.18 2.28
N PRO A 17 -10.09 7.29 1.70
CA PRO A 17 -11.35 7.25 0.97
C PRO A 17 -11.25 6.35 -0.28
N ARG A 18 -10.06 6.24 -0.89
CA ARG A 18 -9.77 5.42 -2.07
C ARG A 18 -8.38 4.76 -1.98
N ALA A 19 -8.16 3.78 -2.85
CA ALA A 19 -6.84 3.21 -3.11
C ALA A 19 -6.32 3.74 -4.45
N GLY A 20 -5.06 4.16 -4.49
CA GLY A 20 -4.33 4.42 -5.72
C GLY A 20 -3.79 3.11 -6.33
N LEU A 21 -3.74 3.08 -7.66
CA LEU A 21 -3.10 2.01 -8.44
C LEU A 21 -2.33 2.66 -9.60
N LEU A 22 -1.02 2.39 -9.70
CA LEU A 22 -0.16 2.92 -10.76
C LEU A 22 0.76 1.81 -11.29
N ILE A 23 1.02 1.84 -12.60
CA ILE A 23 2.06 1.06 -13.26
C ILE A 23 2.93 2.06 -14.03
N ALA A 24 4.16 2.28 -13.56
CA ALA A 24 5.10 3.22 -14.19
C ALA A 24 6.23 2.46 -14.93
N GLY A 25 7.07 1.73 -14.18
CA GLY A 25 8.09 0.84 -14.75
C GLY A 25 9.34 1.52 -15.34
N LEU A 26 9.49 2.84 -15.15
CA LEU A 26 10.65 3.59 -15.66
C LEU A 26 11.89 3.49 -14.76
N GLU A 27 11.69 3.29 -13.46
CA GLU A 27 12.78 3.23 -12.47
C GLU A 27 13.39 1.83 -12.38
N VAL A 28 12.56 0.79 -12.47
CA VAL A 28 12.95 -0.61 -12.30
C VAL A 28 12.33 -1.47 -13.42
N PRO A 29 13.14 -2.17 -14.24
CA PRO A 29 12.66 -2.95 -15.39
C PRO A 29 12.12 -4.34 -14.97
N HIS A 30 11.32 -4.39 -13.91
CA HIS A 30 10.56 -5.55 -13.46
C HIS A 30 9.12 -5.08 -13.29
N LEU A 31 8.14 -5.72 -13.94
CA LEU A 31 6.72 -5.37 -13.76
C LEU A 31 6.33 -5.37 -12.27
N HIS A 32 5.94 -4.21 -11.76
CA HIS A 32 5.40 -4.04 -10.42
C HIS A 32 4.20 -3.11 -10.47
N LEU A 33 3.36 -3.20 -9.44
CA LEU A 33 2.16 -2.39 -9.29
C LEU A 33 2.31 -1.60 -8.00
N HIS A 34 2.18 -0.29 -8.07
CA HIS A 34 2.12 0.55 -6.87
C HIS A 34 0.68 0.55 -6.36
N VAL A 35 0.48 0.23 -5.08
CA VAL A 35 -0.82 0.27 -4.41
C VAL A 35 -0.65 1.06 -3.11
N PHE A 36 -1.43 2.13 -2.93
CA PHE A 36 -1.24 3.09 -1.83
C PHE A 36 -2.57 3.71 -1.38
N PRO A 37 -2.69 4.21 -0.14
CA PRO A 37 -3.84 5.01 0.27
C PRO A 37 -3.88 6.32 -0.54
N ALA A 38 -5.06 6.70 -1.03
CA ALA A 38 -5.24 7.92 -1.81
C ALA A 38 -6.33 8.80 -1.20
N TYR A 39 -5.95 10.04 -0.88
CA TYR A 39 -6.79 11.08 -0.29
C TYR A 39 -7.15 12.16 -1.33
N ASP A 40 -6.22 12.45 -2.24
CA ASP A 40 -6.40 13.41 -3.33
C ASP A 40 -5.57 13.02 -4.57
N MET A 41 -5.62 13.84 -5.62
CA MET A 41 -4.87 13.62 -6.86
C MET A 41 -3.35 13.81 -6.70
N GLY A 42 -2.91 14.58 -5.71
CA GLY A 42 -1.50 14.82 -5.43
C GLY A 42 -0.77 13.54 -5.01
N ASN A 43 -1.46 12.58 -4.40
CA ASN A 43 -0.86 11.28 -4.05
C ASN A 43 -0.42 10.44 -5.28
N PHE A 44 -0.82 10.80 -6.51
CA PHE A 44 -0.35 10.15 -7.73
C PHE A 44 0.95 10.76 -8.28
N ASP A 45 1.39 11.90 -7.74
CA ASP A 45 2.70 12.47 -8.03
C ASP A 45 3.76 11.75 -7.17
N ILE A 46 4.41 10.76 -7.77
CA ILE A 46 5.41 9.94 -7.09
C ILE A 46 6.68 10.70 -6.70
N SER A 47 6.90 11.91 -7.24
CA SER A 47 8.06 12.73 -6.87
C SER A 47 8.01 13.20 -5.41
N GLY A 48 6.83 13.15 -4.78
CA GLY A 48 6.63 13.45 -3.36
C GLY A 48 6.90 12.28 -2.41
N ALA A 49 7.38 11.13 -2.90
CA ALA A 49 7.70 9.99 -2.06
C ALA A 49 8.81 10.33 -1.03
N ASP A 50 8.68 9.82 0.20
CA ASP A 50 9.75 9.93 1.20
C ASP A 50 10.90 8.96 0.84
N PRO A 51 12.10 9.45 0.51
CA PRO A 51 13.22 8.59 0.15
C PRO A 51 13.92 7.97 1.37
N ASN A 52 13.59 8.39 2.59
CA ASN A 52 14.22 7.91 3.82
C ASN A 52 13.22 7.83 4.99
N PRO A 53 12.15 7.01 4.87
CA PRO A 53 11.17 6.85 5.93
C PRO A 53 11.79 6.23 7.18
N SER A 54 11.33 6.65 8.36
CA SER A 54 11.79 6.07 9.63
C SER A 54 11.48 4.57 9.70
N ALA A 55 12.31 3.81 10.43
CA ALA A 55 12.05 2.39 10.66
C ALA A 55 10.70 2.19 11.37
N GLU A 56 10.39 3.06 12.34
CA GLU A 56 9.13 3.03 13.09
C GLU A 56 7.89 3.19 12.19
N SER A 57 7.92 4.11 11.22
CA SER A 57 6.78 4.30 10.31
C SER A 57 6.59 3.11 9.38
N GLN A 58 7.68 2.45 8.98
CA GLN A 58 7.63 1.24 8.17
C GLN A 58 7.06 0.05 8.97
N ASP A 59 7.48 -0.12 10.22
CA ASP A 59 6.95 -1.17 11.10
C ASP A 59 5.46 -0.94 11.38
N GLU A 60 5.06 0.30 11.70
CA GLU A 60 3.65 0.66 11.91
C GLU A 60 2.80 0.39 10.67
N ALA A 61 3.29 0.77 9.48
CA ALA A 61 2.60 0.50 8.22
C ALA A 61 2.45 -1.01 7.96
N ALA A 62 3.50 -1.79 8.22
CA ALA A 62 3.47 -3.24 8.06
C ALA A 62 2.42 -3.87 9.00
N ASP A 63 2.40 -3.48 10.28
CA ASP A 63 1.46 -4.03 11.26
C ASP A 63 0.00 -3.67 10.94
N LYS A 64 -0.26 -2.40 10.54
CA LYS A 64 -1.58 -1.98 10.07
C LYS A 64 -2.05 -2.80 8.87
N LEU A 65 -1.17 -3.04 7.89
CA LEU A 65 -1.49 -3.83 6.70
C LEU A 65 -1.74 -5.30 7.03
N ARG A 66 -0.92 -5.92 7.87
CA ARG A 66 -1.14 -7.30 8.33
C ARG A 66 -2.48 -7.42 9.06
N ALA A 67 -2.79 -6.49 9.96
CA ALA A 67 -4.06 -6.47 10.67
C ALA A 67 -5.26 -6.31 9.71
N ALA A 68 -5.18 -5.38 8.76
CA ALA A 68 -6.23 -5.18 7.76
C ALA A 68 -6.42 -6.41 6.85
N LEU A 69 -5.34 -7.03 6.38
CA LEU A 69 -5.40 -8.24 5.55
C LEU A 69 -6.01 -9.42 6.31
N ARG A 70 -5.64 -9.62 7.59
CA ARG A 70 -6.26 -10.64 8.46
C ARG A 70 -7.75 -10.33 8.68
N HIS A 71 -8.12 -9.08 8.95
CA HIS A 71 -9.52 -8.67 9.11
C HIS A 71 -10.36 -8.93 7.85
N LEU A 72 -9.77 -8.79 6.67
CA LEU A 72 -10.40 -9.08 5.38
C LEU A 72 -10.42 -10.58 5.02
N GLY A 73 -9.95 -11.47 5.91
CA GLY A 73 -9.97 -12.93 5.72
C GLY A 73 -8.81 -13.48 4.88
N HIS A 74 -7.69 -12.75 4.80
CA HIS A 74 -6.50 -13.18 4.05
C HIS A 74 -5.38 -13.76 4.92
N GLU A 75 -5.67 -14.16 6.16
CA GLU A 75 -4.70 -14.66 7.15
C GLU A 75 -3.73 -15.72 6.63
N ALA A 76 -4.18 -16.64 5.78
CA ALA A 76 -3.36 -17.71 5.21
C ALA A 76 -2.16 -17.21 4.37
N HIS A 77 -2.16 -15.93 3.97
CA HIS A 77 -1.11 -15.31 3.16
C HIS A 77 -0.35 -14.21 3.92
N VAL A 78 -0.64 -14.01 5.21
CA VAL A 78 -0.03 -12.97 6.04
C VAL A 78 0.95 -13.62 7.01
N PRO A 79 2.27 -13.35 6.92
CA PRO A 79 3.23 -13.89 7.86
C PRO A 79 2.93 -13.41 9.29
N ASN A 80 3.34 -14.20 10.28
CA ASN A 80 3.15 -13.88 11.69
C ASN A 80 3.79 -12.55 12.05
#